data_AF-A0A3D2S9L2-F1
#
_entry.id   AF-A0A3D2S9L2-F1
#
_cell.length_a   1.000
_cell.length_b   1.000
_cell.length_c   1.000
_cell.angle_alpha   90.00
_cell.angle_beta   90.00
_cell.angle_gamma   90.00
#
_symmetry.space_group_name_H-M   'P 1'
#
loop_
_entity.id
_entity.type
_entity.pdbx_description
1 polymer ?
#
loop_
_entity_poly.entity_id
_entity_poly.type
_entity_poly.pdbx_seq_one_letter_code
_entity_poly.pdbx_strand_id
1 'polypeptide(L)'
;MKAIIPVAGVGVRLRPHTYSQPKPLIPVAGKPILGFIIDRLVQAGFTEFIFVIGYLGEKIEAFVETQYPDLSTHFVLQHTREGLGHAIWLCRDLVEDNEGVFIALGDTIFEADL
;
A
#
# COMPACT_ATOMS: atom_id res chain seq x y z
N MET A 1 -6.02 0.86 15.06
CA MET A 1 -6.60 0.22 13.86
C MET A 1 -5.64 0.50 12.73
N LYS A 2 -4.99 -0.55 12.23
CA LYS A 2 -3.97 -0.44 11.19
C LYS A 2 -4.57 -0.59 9.80
N ALA A 3 -4.00 0.13 8.83
CA ALA A 3 -4.31 -0.05 7.43
C ALA A 3 -3.23 -0.91 6.74
N ILE A 4 -3.63 -2.05 6.17
CA ILE A 4 -2.75 -2.89 5.35
C ILE A 4 -2.99 -2.54 3.89
N ILE A 5 -1.92 -2.18 3.17
CA ILE A 5 -1.97 -1.82 1.75
C ILE A 5 -1.04 -2.73 0.95
N PRO A 6 -1.57 -3.81 0.33
CA PRO A 6 -0.79 -4.69 -0.53
C PRO A 6 -0.43 -4.00 -1.86
N VAL A 7 0.87 -3.85 -2.10
CA VAL A 7 1.46 -3.12 -3.24
C VAL A 7 2.57 -3.89 -3.96
N ALA A 8 2.76 -5.17 -3.64
CA ALA A 8 3.82 -6.04 -4.18
C ALA A 8 3.64 -6.46 -5.66
N GLY A 9 2.50 -6.13 -6.28
CA GLY A 9 2.14 -6.56 -7.63
C GLY A 9 2.96 -5.89 -8.75
N VAL A 10 3.40 -6.67 -9.73
CA VAL A 10 4.18 -6.18 -10.89
C VAL A 10 3.35 -5.31 -11.85
N GLY A 11 2.02 -5.46 -11.87
CA GLY A 11 1.15 -4.67 -12.75
C GLY A 11 1.38 -4.93 -14.24
N VAL A 12 1.61 -6.20 -14.64
CA VAL A 12 1.99 -6.58 -16.02
C VAL A 12 1.01 -6.12 -17.10
N ARG A 13 -0.27 -5.95 -16.76
CA ARG A 13 -1.31 -5.48 -17.69
C ARG A 13 -1.18 -4.01 -18.08
N LEU A 14 -0.41 -3.23 -17.32
CA LEU A 14 -0.18 -1.79 -17.55
C LEU A 14 1.20 -1.50 -18.17
N ARG A 15 1.87 -2.54 -18.68
CA ARG A 15 3.11 -2.33 -19.43
C ARG A 15 2.85 -1.49 -20.68
N PRO A 16 3.76 -0.58 -21.07
CA PRO A 16 5.13 -0.44 -20.57
C PRO A 16 5.29 0.41 -19.30
N HIS A 17 4.24 1.07 -18.81
CA HIS A 17 4.32 1.99 -17.66
C HIS A 17 4.88 1.31 -16.41
N THR A 18 4.60 0.03 -16.22
CA THR A 18 5.05 -0.74 -15.06
C THR A 18 6.44 -1.37 -15.19
N TYR A 19 7.23 -1.05 -16.22
CA TYR A 19 8.62 -1.51 -16.32
C TYR A 19 9.58 -0.74 -15.41
N SER A 20 9.33 0.55 -15.22
CA SER A 20 10.20 1.43 -14.42
C SER A 20 9.51 1.99 -13.19
N GLN A 21 8.20 1.79 -13.04
CA GLN A 21 7.43 2.34 -11.93
C GLN A 21 6.41 1.31 -11.43
N PRO A 22 6.27 1.10 -10.11
CA PRO A 22 5.23 0.21 -9.59
C PRO A 22 3.85 0.80 -9.87
N LYS A 23 2.85 -0.06 -10.15
CA LYS A 23 1.46 0.35 -10.46
C LYS A 23 0.89 1.38 -9.47
N PRO A 24 1.06 1.22 -8.13
CA PRO A 24 0.54 2.19 -7.16
C PRO A 24 1.11 3.61 -7.31
N LEU A 25 2.27 3.78 -7.95
CA LEU A 25 2.86 5.10 -8.16
C LEU A 25 2.50 5.73 -9.51
N ILE A 26 1.75 5.04 -10.36
CA ILE A 26 1.27 5.64 -11.61
C ILE A 26 0.34 6.82 -11.29
N PRO A 27 0.56 8.01 -11.89
CA PRO A 27 -0.26 9.17 -11.64
C PRO A 27 -1.63 9.04 -12.31
N VAL A 28 -2.68 9.36 -11.56
CA VAL A 28 -4.05 9.55 -12.04
C VAL A 28 -4.42 11.00 -11.73
N ALA A 29 -4.78 11.78 -12.76
CA ALA A 29 -5.05 13.21 -12.61
C ALA A 29 -3.95 14.00 -11.86
N GLY A 30 -2.68 13.65 -12.09
CA GLY A 30 -1.53 14.33 -11.50
C GLY A 30 -1.06 13.82 -10.13
N LYS A 31 -1.79 12.88 -9.51
CA LYS A 31 -1.43 12.32 -8.20
C LYS A 31 -1.28 10.79 -8.26
N PRO A 32 -0.28 10.19 -7.61
CA PRO A 32 -0.14 8.73 -7.55
C PRO A 32 -1.37 8.03 -6.96
N ILE A 33 -1.73 6.86 -7.50
CA ILE A 33 -2.84 6.02 -6.97
C ILE A 33 -2.70 5.80 -5.46
N LEU A 34 -1.49 5.43 -5.03
CA LEU A 34 -1.17 5.20 -3.62
C LEU A 34 -1.42 6.45 -2.77
N GLY A 35 -1.12 7.64 -3.30
CA GLY A 35 -1.38 8.89 -2.60
C GLY A 35 -2.87 9.19 -2.44
N PHE A 36 -3.73 8.81 -3.39
CA PHE A 36 -5.17 8.91 -3.17
C PHE A 36 -5.63 8.00 -2.03
N ILE A 37 -5.12 6.77 -1.98
CA ILE A 37 -5.48 5.80 -0.95
C ILE A 37 -5.03 6.27 0.43
N ILE A 38 -3.77 6.68 0.57
CA ILE A 38 -3.20 7.14 1.85
C ILE A 38 -3.98 8.37 2.35
N ASP A 39 -4.17 9.40 1.53
CA ASP A 39 -4.87 10.62 1.97
C ASP A 39 -6.29 10.33 2.45
N ARG A 40 -7.01 9.41 1.78
CA ARG A 40 -8.37 9.04 2.20
C ARG A 40 -8.37 8.32 3.54
N LEU A 41 -7.43 7.41 3.77
CA LEU A 41 -7.30 6.72 5.05
C LEU A 41 -6.84 7.67 6.17
N VAL A 42 -5.93 8.59 5.89
CA VAL A 42 -5.54 9.64 6.85
C VAL A 42 -6.72 10.53 7.21
N GLN A 43 -7.55 10.92 6.23
CA GLN A 43 -8.78 11.68 6.48
C GLN A 43 -9.79 10.90 7.34
N ALA A 44 -9.83 9.57 7.21
CA ALA A 44 -10.63 8.67 8.04
C ALA A 44 -10.00 8.39 9.43
N GLY A 45 -8.86 9.01 9.76
CA GLY A 45 -8.23 8.92 11.08
C GLY A 45 -7.23 7.76 11.24
N PHE A 46 -6.84 7.07 10.17
CA PHE A 46 -5.77 6.06 10.24
C PHE A 46 -4.40 6.72 10.41
N THR A 47 -3.63 6.22 11.38
CA THR A 47 -2.28 6.74 11.71
C THR A 47 -1.17 5.72 11.51
N GLU A 48 -1.52 4.44 11.42
CA GLU A 48 -0.57 3.32 11.29
C GLU A 48 -0.84 2.53 10.02
N PHE A 49 0.20 2.40 9.19
CA PHE A 49 0.12 1.79 7.87
C PHE A 49 1.13 0.67 7.70
N ILE A 50 0.69 -0.44 7.12
CA ILE A 50 1.54 -1.56 6.75
C ILE A 50 1.49 -1.71 5.24
N PHE A 51 2.61 -1.45 4.56
CA PHE A 51 2.75 -1.61 3.12
C PHE A 51 3.38 -2.96 2.82
N VAL A 52 2.65 -3.83 2.10
CA VAL A 52 3.23 -5.10 1.63
C VAL A 52 3.87 -4.87 0.27
N ILE A 53 5.19 -4.71 0.27
CA ILE A 53 6.00 -4.35 -0.90
C ILE A 53 6.60 -5.58 -1.58
N GLY A 54 7.05 -5.41 -2.81
CA GLY A 54 7.62 -6.46 -3.64
C GLY A 54 8.40 -5.87 -4.80
N TYR A 55 7.90 -6.06 -6.03
CA TYR A 55 8.53 -5.49 -7.23
C TYR A 55 8.64 -3.95 -7.14
N LEU A 56 9.86 -3.43 -7.29
CA LEU A 56 10.18 -2.00 -7.13
C LEU A 56 9.72 -1.41 -5.79
N GLY A 57 9.74 -2.22 -4.72
CA GLY A 57 9.29 -1.85 -3.39
C GLY A 57 10.03 -0.65 -2.82
N GLU A 58 11.31 -0.48 -3.14
CA GLU A 58 12.14 0.65 -2.73
C GLU A 58 11.58 2.00 -3.20
N LYS A 59 10.89 2.02 -4.35
CA LYS A 59 10.25 3.24 -4.86
C LYS A 59 8.98 3.58 -4.07
N ILE A 60 8.27 2.56 -3.60
CA ILE A 60 7.10 2.73 -2.74
C ILE A 60 7.53 3.30 -1.39
N GLU A 61 8.53 2.67 -0.77
CA GLU A 61 9.11 3.10 0.50
C GLU A 61 9.58 4.55 0.43
N ALA A 62 10.43 4.89 -0.54
CA ALA A 62 10.91 6.26 -0.73
C ALA A 62 9.77 7.26 -0.97
N PHE A 63 8.73 6.90 -1.74
CA PHE A 63 7.57 7.77 -1.95
C PHE A 63 6.82 8.04 -0.65
N VAL A 64 6.54 6.99 0.14
CA VAL A 64 5.80 7.10 1.39
C VAL A 64 6.58 7.93 2.41
N GLU A 65 7.85 7.62 2.64
CA GLU A 65 8.70 8.34 3.60
C GLU A 65 8.88 9.82 3.22
N THR A 66 8.97 10.13 1.93
CA THR A 66 9.16 11.52 1.47
C THR A 66 7.87 12.33 1.54
N GLN A 67 6.73 11.75 1.14
CA GLN A 67 5.46 12.49 1.03
C GLN A 67 4.63 12.46 2.32
N TYR A 68 4.86 11.47 3.17
CA TYR A 68 4.08 11.22 4.40
C TYR A 68 5.00 10.96 5.60
N PRO A 69 5.93 11.89 5.93
CA PRO A 69 6.95 11.67 6.95
C PRO A 69 6.39 11.49 8.38
N ASP A 70 5.17 11.97 8.62
CA ASP A 70 4.54 11.94 9.94
C ASP A 70 3.72 10.66 10.20
N LEU A 71 3.58 9.77 9.20
CA LEU A 71 2.86 8.52 9.37
C LEU A 71 3.72 7.45 10.03
N SER A 72 3.13 6.65 10.93
CA SER A 72 3.77 5.43 11.40
C SER A 72 3.61 4.36 10.33
N THR A 73 4.73 3.92 9.75
CA THR A 73 4.73 3.03 8.58
C THR A 73 5.61 1.80 8.81
N HIS A 74 5.14 0.66 8.31
CA HIS A 74 5.88 -0.59 8.27
C HIS A 74 5.92 -1.11 6.83
N PHE A 75 7.09 -1.59 6.40
CA PHE A 75 7.26 -2.19 5.08
C PHE A 75 7.52 -3.69 5.23
N VAL A 76 6.65 -4.50 4.67
CA VAL A 76 6.73 -5.97 4.72
C VAL A 76 7.01 -6.48 3.32
N LEU A 77 8.11 -7.22 3.15
CA LEU A 77 8.51 -7.74 1.85
C LEU A 77 7.81 -9.06 1.53
N GLN A 78 7.04 -9.08 0.43
CA GLN A 78 6.47 -10.29 -0.13
C GLN A 78 7.42 -10.86 -1.21
N HIS A 79 8.31 -11.77 -0.79
CA HIS A 79 9.27 -12.43 -1.68
C HIS A 79 8.60 -13.26 -2.78
N THR A 80 7.61 -14.06 -2.41
CA THR A 80 6.85 -14.92 -3.32
C THR A 80 5.45 -14.36 -3.53
N ARG A 81 5.06 -14.21 -4.81
CA ARG A 81 3.77 -13.65 -5.23
C ARG A 81 2.65 -14.69 -5.12
N GLU A 82 2.39 -15.14 -3.89
CA GLU A 82 1.38 -16.17 -3.56
C GLU A 82 -0.03 -15.60 -3.37
N GLY A 83 -0.20 -14.31 -3.65
CA GLY A 83 -1.50 -13.64 -3.67
C GLY A 83 -1.80 -12.84 -2.42
N LEU A 84 -3.05 -12.36 -2.34
CA LEU A 84 -3.52 -11.42 -1.33
C LEU A 84 -3.52 -12.03 0.08
N GLY A 85 -3.96 -13.28 0.23
CA GLY A 85 -3.97 -13.96 1.52
C GLY A 85 -2.58 -14.07 2.14
N HIS A 86 -1.58 -14.46 1.32
CA HIS A 86 -0.17 -14.49 1.76
C HIS A 86 0.32 -13.08 2.13
N ALA A 87 -0.02 -12.05 1.36
CA ALA A 87 0.37 -10.68 1.65
C ALA A 87 -0.12 -10.23 3.03
N ILE A 88 -1.39 -10.49 3.35
CA ILE A 88 -1.98 -10.15 4.65
C ILE A 88 -1.36 -11.01 5.77
N TRP A 89 -1.14 -12.31 5.53
CA TRP A 89 -0.55 -13.21 6.53
C TRP A 89 0.88 -12.83 6.93
N LEU A 90 1.66 -12.23 6.03
CA LEU A 90 2.99 -11.71 6.34
C LEU A 90 2.95 -10.55 7.36
N CYS A 91 1.82 -9.86 7.49
CA CYS A 91 1.64 -8.76 8.44
C CYS A 91 1.21 -9.23 9.85
N ARG A 92 0.97 -10.53 10.06
CA ARG A 92 0.36 -11.05 11.31
C ARG A 92 1.10 -10.61 12.59
N ASP A 93 2.44 -10.53 12.54
CA ASP A 93 3.26 -10.20 13.72
C ASP A 93 3.24 -8.69 14.03
N LEU A 94 2.65 -7.88 13.14
CA LEU A 94 2.44 -6.44 13.30
C LEU A 94 1.02 -6.08 13.76
N VAL A 95 0.12 -7.07 13.87
CA VAL A 95 -1.29 -6.88 14.22
C VAL A 95 -1.57 -7.63 15.51
N GLU A 96 -2.22 -6.97 16.48
CA GLU A 96 -2.57 -7.62 17.75
C GLU A 96 -3.83 -8.49 17.62
N ASP A 97 -3.95 -9.55 18.42
CA ASP A 97 -5.00 -10.57 18.32
C ASP A 97 -6.46 -10.03 18.39
N ASN A 98 -6.66 -8.84 18.95
CA ASN A 98 -7.97 -8.18 19.05
C ASN A 98 -8.02 -6.81 18.35
N GLU A 99 -7.03 -6.51 17.51
CA GLU A 99 -7.00 -5.28 16.73
C GLU A 99 -7.68 -5.49 15.36
N GLY A 100 -8.70 -4.69 15.06
CA GLY A 100 -9.27 -4.63 13.72
C GLY A 100 -8.25 -4.12 12.71
N VAL A 101 -8.30 -4.64 11.48
CA VAL A 101 -7.48 -4.15 10.36
C VAL A 101 -8.36 -3.71 9.20
N PHE A 102 -7.96 -2.63 8.56
CA PHE A 102 -8.54 -2.20 7.29
C PHE A 102 -7.61 -2.60 6.15
N ILE A 103 -8.11 -3.32 5.15
CA ILE A 103 -7.30 -3.75 4.00
C ILE A 103 -7.71 -2.93 2.79
N ALA A 104 -6.80 -2.07 2.32
CA ALA A 104 -7.00 -1.27 1.11
C ALA A 104 -6.14 -1.83 -0.03
N LEU A 105 -6.74 -2.17 -1.16
CA LEU A 105 -5.98 -2.65 -2.32
C LEU A 105 -5.23 -1.49 -2.97
N GLY A 106 -3.91 -1.63 -3.15
CA GLY A 106 -3.01 -0.58 -3.66
C GLY A 106 -3.26 -0.12 -5.10
N ASP A 107 -4.31 -0.60 -5.75
CA ASP A 107 -4.73 -0.22 -7.09
C ASP A 107 -6.17 0.26 -7.22
N THR A 108 -6.90 0.35 -6.11
CA THR A 108 -8.31 0.74 -6.08
C THR A 108 -8.45 2.08 -5.39
N ILE A 109 -8.75 3.12 -6.18
CA ILE A 109 -9.20 4.41 -5.64
C ILE A 109 -10.68 4.27 -5.30
N PHE A 110 -11.06 4.67 -4.09
CA PHE A 110 -12.43 4.53 -3.61
C PHE A 110 -12.93 5.81 -2.96
N GLU A 111 -14.24 5.90 -2.85
CA GLU A 111 -14.96 6.91 -2.08
C GLU A 111 -15.97 6.17 -1.20
N ALA A 112 -15.83 6.34 0.11
CA ALA A 112 -16.65 5.68 1.12
C ALA A 112 -16.72 6.57 2.37
N ASP A 113 -17.81 6.45 3.12
CA ASP A 113 -17.94 6.97 4.49
C ASP A 113 -17.35 5.91 5.43
N LEU A 114 -16.15 6.18 5.95
CA LEU A 114 -15.32 5.25 6.73
C LEU A 114 -15.39 5.54 8.22
#